data_AF-A0A8I0WVE9-F1
#
_entry.id   AF-A0A8I0WVE9-F1
#
_cell.length_a   1.000
_cell.length_b   1.000
_cell.length_c   1.000
_cell.angle_alpha   90.00
_cell.angle_beta   90.00
_cell.angle_gamma   90.00
#
_symmetry.space_group_name_H-M   'P 1'
#
loop_
_entity.id
_entity.type
_entity.pdbx_description
1 polymer ?
#
loop_
_entity_poly.entity_id
_entity_poly.type
_entity_poly.pdbx_seq_one_letter_code
_entity_poly.pdbx_strand_id
1 'polypeptide(L)'
;MNEVSHLATDKDIVTMLTAIIGAICLVIGGAIGFFTKYFYESKKLKENKKALRQQMITNNIAPMRQAWINDVRKQSSNFIHQSKVLRMILLSTISNVLKLTAEDKKEREHNASIIYYQLNESAQYLDVLLPYSIKGDKNEPEADKLRRQIQTIIELFDDIFADIDLGKTDNINTNINKILESTNLAIRHTKDVLLKEWRETKSLKEIE
;
A
#
# COMPACT_ATOMS: atom_id res chain seq x y z
N MET A 1 46.40 -50.27 -70.41
CA MET A 1 45.27 -50.76 -69.59
C MET A 1 45.84 -51.42 -68.36
N ASN A 2 45.53 -50.90 -67.18
CA ASN A 2 45.12 -51.70 -66.02
C ASN A 2 44.64 -50.72 -64.95
N GLU A 3 43.31 -50.64 -64.89
CA GLU A 3 42.57 -49.99 -63.82
C GLU A 3 42.85 -50.76 -62.52
N VAL A 4 43.52 -50.11 -61.57
CA VAL A 4 43.54 -50.60 -60.19
C VAL A 4 42.26 -50.11 -59.54
N SER A 5 41.20 -50.89 -59.74
CA SER A 5 39.98 -50.81 -58.94
C SER A 5 40.34 -51.13 -57.50
N HIS A 6 40.45 -50.09 -56.68
CA HIS A 6 40.55 -50.16 -55.22
C HIS A 6 39.29 -50.84 -54.66
N LEU A 7 39.34 -52.17 -54.45
CA LEU A 7 38.34 -52.85 -53.62
C LEU A 7 38.67 -52.50 -52.18
N ALA A 8 37.88 -51.61 -51.58
CA ALA A 8 37.83 -51.51 -50.12
C ALA A 8 37.41 -52.89 -49.59
N THR A 9 38.23 -53.49 -48.73
CA THR A 9 37.94 -54.78 -48.09
C THR A 9 36.69 -54.62 -47.21
N ASP A 10 35.80 -55.61 -47.13
CA ASP A 10 34.58 -55.55 -46.29
C ASP A 10 34.87 -55.10 -44.83
N LYS A 11 36.08 -55.40 -44.33
CA LYS A 11 36.58 -54.95 -43.02
C LYS A 11 36.71 -53.42 -42.90
N ASP A 12 37.10 -52.73 -43.97
CA ASP A 12 37.24 -51.27 -44.01
C ASP A 12 35.86 -50.59 -44.02
N ILE A 13 34.89 -51.19 -44.74
CA ILE A 13 33.49 -50.72 -44.78
C ILE A 13 32.84 -50.85 -43.39
N VAL A 14 33.01 -52.01 -42.73
CA VAL A 14 32.45 -52.26 -41.38
C VAL A 14 33.09 -51.35 -40.32
N THR A 15 34.39 -51.08 -40.43
CA THR A 15 35.10 -50.18 -39.49
C THR A 15 34.65 -48.73 -39.68
N MET A 16 34.43 -48.30 -40.93
CA MET A 16 33.90 -46.96 -41.23
C MET A 16 32.45 -46.79 -40.75
N LEU A 17 31.60 -47.81 -40.93
CA LEU A 17 30.20 -47.78 -40.49
C LEU A 17 30.07 -47.73 -38.96
N THR A 18 30.90 -48.48 -38.23
CA THR A 18 30.93 -48.43 -36.76
C THR A 18 31.46 -47.10 -36.24
N ALA A 19 32.45 -46.49 -36.91
CA ALA A 19 32.93 -45.14 -36.58
C ALA A 19 31.86 -44.06 -36.82
N ILE A 20 31.09 -44.15 -37.91
CA ILE A 20 29.97 -43.23 -38.20
C ILE A 20 28.85 -43.38 -37.17
N ILE A 21 28.45 -44.62 -36.84
CA ILE A 21 27.44 -44.88 -35.80
C ILE A 21 27.93 -44.36 -34.44
N GLY A 22 29.19 -44.58 -34.10
CA GLY A 22 29.81 -44.04 -32.88
C GLY A 22 29.78 -42.51 -32.83
N ALA A 23 30.11 -41.85 -33.94
CA ALA A 23 30.05 -40.39 -34.04
C ALA A 23 28.60 -39.86 -33.91
N ILE A 24 27.62 -40.51 -34.55
CA ILE A 24 26.20 -40.15 -34.45
C ILE A 24 25.70 -40.32 -33.00
N CYS A 25 26.04 -41.42 -32.33
CA CYS A 25 25.69 -41.64 -30.92
C CYS A 25 26.29 -40.58 -29.99
N LEU A 26 27.53 -40.14 -30.23
CA LEU A 26 28.16 -39.07 -29.46
C LEU A 26 27.50 -37.71 -29.69
N VAL A 27 27.12 -37.40 -30.93
CA VAL A 27 26.41 -36.15 -31.26
C VAL A 27 25.01 -36.13 -30.64
N ILE A 28 24.26 -37.23 -30.74
CA ILE A 28 22.93 -37.36 -30.14
C ILE A 28 23.03 -37.32 -28.61
N GLY A 29 23.98 -38.04 -28.00
CA GLY A 29 24.22 -38.01 -26.56
C GLY A 29 24.64 -36.62 -26.05
N GLY A 30 25.51 -35.94 -26.79
CA GLY A 30 25.93 -34.57 -26.50
C GLY A 30 24.77 -33.56 -26.61
N ALA A 31 23.93 -33.68 -27.64
CA ALA A 31 22.75 -32.83 -27.82
C ALA A 31 21.72 -33.04 -26.70
N ILE A 32 21.38 -34.29 -26.36
CA ILE A 32 20.47 -34.61 -25.26
C ILE A 32 21.03 -34.11 -23.92
N GLY A 33 22.33 -34.30 -23.67
CA GLY A 33 23.02 -33.79 -22.47
C GLY A 33 23.00 -32.26 -22.38
N PHE A 34 23.18 -31.56 -23.50
CA PHE A 34 23.09 -30.10 -23.56
C PHE A 34 21.68 -29.59 -23.28
N PHE A 35 20.65 -30.17 -23.93
CA PHE A 35 19.26 -29.77 -23.71
C PHE A 35 18.80 -30.05 -22.28
N THR A 36 19.10 -31.23 -21.72
CA THR A 36 18.74 -31.56 -20.33
C THR A 36 19.41 -30.63 -19.33
N LYS A 37 20.70 -30.31 -19.52
CA LYS A 37 21.41 -29.31 -18.70
C LYS A 37 20.79 -27.92 -18.82
N TYR A 38 20.49 -27.47 -20.04
CA TYR A 38 19.86 -26.16 -20.29
C TYR A 38 18.49 -26.04 -19.64
N PHE A 39 17.63 -27.07 -19.76
CA PHE A 39 16.31 -27.10 -19.11
C PHE A 39 16.44 -27.12 -17.59
N TYR A 40 17.36 -27.92 -17.04
CA TYR A 40 17.61 -27.99 -15.61
C TYR A 40 18.09 -26.65 -15.04
N GLU A 41 19.08 -26.01 -15.67
CA GLU A 41 19.59 -24.70 -15.27
C GLU A 41 18.52 -23.61 -15.39
N SER A 42 17.73 -23.64 -16.47
CA SER A 42 16.59 -22.71 -16.66
C SER A 42 15.53 -22.88 -15.58
N LYS A 43 15.19 -24.12 -15.21
CA LYS A 43 14.24 -24.42 -14.12
C LYS A 43 14.78 -23.94 -12.78
N LYS A 44 16.04 -24.28 -12.46
CA LYS A 44 16.74 -23.83 -11.25
C LYS A 44 16.79 -22.30 -11.15
N LEU A 45 17.04 -21.60 -12.25
CA LEU A 45 17.09 -20.14 -12.28
C LEU A 45 15.72 -19.51 -12.05
N LYS A 46 14.64 -20.12 -12.56
CA LYS A 46 13.26 -19.69 -12.27
C LYS A 46 12.90 -19.91 -10.80
N GLU A 47 13.25 -21.06 -10.24
CA GLU A 47 13.04 -21.39 -8.82
C GLU A 47 13.83 -20.44 -7.90
N ASN A 48 15.10 -20.20 -8.19
CA ASN A 48 15.92 -19.23 -7.46
C ASN A 48 15.33 -17.81 -7.53
N LYS A 49 14.81 -17.39 -8.69
CA LYS A 49 14.10 -16.11 -8.82
C LYS A 49 12.81 -16.07 -7.99
N LYS A 50 12.03 -17.17 -7.94
CA LYS A 50 10.83 -17.27 -7.08
C LYS A 50 11.22 -17.17 -5.61
N ALA A 51 12.22 -17.92 -5.17
CA ALA A 51 12.71 -17.94 -3.79
C ALA A 51 13.24 -16.56 -3.36
N LEU A 52 14.02 -15.89 -4.21
CA LEU A 52 14.53 -14.55 -3.93
C LEU A 52 13.41 -13.51 -3.82
N ARG A 53 12.40 -13.57 -4.70
CA ARG A 53 11.19 -12.73 -4.59
C ARG A 53 10.45 -12.99 -3.28
N GLN A 54 10.31 -14.25 -2.90
CA GLN A 54 9.63 -14.61 -1.65
C GLN A 54 10.39 -14.11 -0.42
N GLN A 55 11.73 -14.20 -0.43
CA GLN A 55 12.57 -13.64 0.63
C GLN A 55 12.43 -12.11 0.72
N MET A 56 12.43 -11.40 -0.41
CA MET A 56 12.22 -9.94 -0.42
C MET A 56 10.83 -9.56 0.11
N ILE A 57 9.78 -10.27 -0.31
CA ILE A 57 8.41 -10.04 0.14
C ILE A 57 8.29 -10.26 1.65
N THR A 58 8.80 -11.40 2.13
CA THR A 58 8.63 -11.85 3.52
C THR A 58 9.49 -11.04 4.48
N ASN A 59 10.75 -10.78 4.12
CA ASN A 59 11.71 -10.16 5.03
C ASN A 59 11.70 -8.63 4.98
N ASN A 60 11.15 -8.02 3.92
CA ASN A 60 11.22 -6.57 3.75
C ASN A 60 9.84 -5.92 3.50
N ILE A 61 9.11 -6.37 2.47
CA ILE A 61 7.88 -5.70 2.03
C ILE A 61 6.75 -5.86 3.06
N ALA A 62 6.50 -7.07 3.56
CA ALA A 62 5.42 -7.31 4.52
C ALA A 62 5.62 -6.58 5.86
N PRO A 63 6.82 -6.59 6.49
CA PRO A 63 7.08 -5.78 7.68
C PRO A 63 6.91 -4.28 7.46
N MET A 64 7.41 -3.73 6.35
CA MET A 64 7.24 -2.31 6.03
C MET A 64 5.77 -1.93 5.87
N ARG A 65 4.99 -2.76 5.16
CA ARG A 65 3.55 -2.53 4.99
C ARG A 65 2.80 -2.61 6.32
N GLN A 66 3.17 -3.54 7.20
CA GLN A 66 2.59 -3.62 8.54
C GLN A 66 2.91 -2.40 9.41
N ALA A 67 4.15 -1.89 9.33
CA ALA A 67 4.54 -0.66 10.02
C ALA A 67 3.73 0.54 9.52
N TRP A 68 3.57 0.68 8.21
CA TRP A 68 2.74 1.70 7.59
C TRP A 68 1.26 1.58 8.00
N ILE A 69 0.66 0.38 7.98
CA ILE A 69 -0.72 0.14 8.47
C ILE A 69 -0.88 0.60 9.92
N ASN A 70 0.10 0.30 10.77
CA ASN A 70 0.07 0.70 12.17
C ASN A 70 0.16 2.22 12.34
N ASP A 71 0.97 2.90 11.52
CA ASP A 71 1.08 4.36 11.54
C ASP A 71 -0.22 5.02 11.07
N VAL A 72 -0.80 4.57 9.94
CA VAL A 72 -2.12 5.04 9.46
C VAL A 72 -3.19 4.88 10.53
N ARG A 73 -3.22 3.73 11.23
CA ARG A 73 -4.16 3.48 12.33
C ARG A 73 -3.98 4.48 13.46
N LYS A 74 -2.74 4.73 13.87
CA LYS A 74 -2.42 5.67 14.95
C LYS A 74 -2.82 7.09 14.57
N GLN A 75 -2.37 7.57 13.42
CA GLN A 75 -2.64 8.94 12.97
C GLN A 75 -4.12 9.18 12.70
N SER A 76 -4.83 8.21 12.10
CA SER A 76 -6.28 8.30 11.92
C SER A 76 -7.00 8.38 13.27
N SER A 77 -6.59 7.57 14.25
CA SER A 77 -7.17 7.60 15.60
C SER A 77 -6.94 8.96 16.28
N ASN A 78 -5.74 9.53 16.14
CA ASN A 78 -5.41 10.85 16.68
C ASN A 78 -6.28 11.94 16.05
N PHE A 79 -6.35 11.98 14.73
CA PHE A 79 -7.20 12.92 13.99
C PHE A 79 -8.68 12.82 14.41
N ILE A 80 -9.23 11.59 14.44
CA ILE A 80 -10.62 11.34 14.86
C ILE A 80 -10.86 11.80 16.31
N HIS A 81 -9.91 11.53 17.20
CA HIS A 81 -10.01 11.94 18.60
C HIS A 81 -9.99 13.46 18.74
N GLN A 82 -9.01 14.13 18.14
CA GLN A 82 -8.87 15.58 18.16
C GLN A 82 -10.11 16.28 17.58
N SER A 83 -10.66 15.79 16.47
CA SER A 83 -11.91 16.30 15.89
C SER A 83 -13.06 16.25 16.90
N LYS A 84 -13.24 15.11 17.58
CA LYS A 84 -14.30 14.96 18.60
C LYS A 84 -14.09 15.86 19.81
N VAL A 85 -12.85 15.98 20.30
CA VAL A 85 -12.53 16.82 21.45
C VAL A 85 -12.76 18.29 21.10
N LEU A 86 -12.25 18.75 19.96
CA LEU A 86 -12.43 20.14 19.51
C LEU A 86 -13.91 20.48 19.33
N ARG A 87 -14.67 19.59 18.67
CA ARG A 87 -16.11 19.71 18.53
C ARG A 87 -16.81 19.86 19.90
N MET A 88 -16.41 19.05 20.88
CA MET A 88 -16.99 19.08 22.22
C MET A 88 -16.67 20.40 22.95
N ILE A 89 -15.44 20.91 22.81
CA ILE A 89 -15.05 22.21 23.35
C ILE A 89 -15.93 23.30 22.74
N LEU A 90 -16.02 23.38 21.42
CA LEU A 90 -16.83 24.38 20.72
C LEU A 90 -18.30 24.32 21.16
N LEU A 91 -18.89 23.12 21.14
CA LEU A 91 -20.29 22.92 21.57
C LEU A 91 -20.52 23.40 23.00
N SER A 92 -19.60 23.12 23.92
CA SER A 92 -19.72 23.54 25.32
C SER A 92 -19.63 25.06 25.49
N THR A 93 -18.82 25.73 24.66
CA THR A 93 -18.64 27.18 24.69
C THR A 93 -19.87 27.90 24.11
N ILE A 94 -20.44 27.37 23.03
CA ILE A 94 -21.60 27.98 22.33
C ILE A 94 -22.90 27.75 23.09
N SER A 95 -23.09 26.54 23.61
CA SER A 95 -24.36 26.16 24.24
C SER A 95 -24.60 26.83 25.60
N ASN A 96 -23.61 27.55 26.16
CA ASN A 96 -23.62 28.13 27.51
C ASN A 96 -24.02 27.14 28.63
N VAL A 97 -24.07 25.83 28.34
CA VAL A 97 -24.56 24.79 29.25
C VAL A 97 -23.76 24.75 30.55
N LEU A 98 -22.46 25.05 30.46
CA LEU A 98 -21.54 24.94 31.59
C LEU A 98 -21.43 26.22 32.44
N LYS A 99 -22.17 27.30 32.13
CA LYS A 99 -22.11 28.59 32.86
C LYS A 99 -20.67 29.03 33.19
N LEU A 100 -19.81 28.99 32.18
CA LEU A 100 -18.37 29.20 32.33
C LEU A 100 -18.02 30.63 32.75
N THR A 101 -17.02 30.77 33.63
CA THR A 101 -16.42 32.07 33.95
C THR A 101 -15.64 32.62 32.76
N ALA A 102 -15.23 33.89 32.83
CA ALA A 102 -14.41 34.50 31.77
C ALA A 102 -13.04 33.79 31.64
N GLU A 103 -12.45 33.36 32.75
CA GLU A 103 -11.17 32.65 32.75
C GLU A 103 -11.32 31.25 32.12
N ASP A 104 -12.37 30.52 32.48
CA ASP A 104 -12.65 29.20 31.88
C ASP A 104 -12.85 29.28 30.37
N LYS A 105 -13.48 30.36 29.88
CA LYS A 105 -13.66 30.59 28.44
C LYS A 105 -12.33 30.79 27.75
N LYS A 106 -11.46 31.63 28.32
CA LYS A 106 -10.12 31.90 27.78
C LYS A 106 -9.24 30.65 27.76
N GLU A 107 -9.28 29.85 28.82
CA GLU A 107 -8.56 28.57 28.86
C GLU A 107 -9.07 27.61 27.77
N ARG A 108 -10.39 27.52 27.59
CA ARG A 108 -10.98 26.67 26.53
C ARG A 108 -10.65 27.15 25.13
N GLU A 109 -10.62 28.45 24.87
CA GLU A 109 -10.19 29.02 23.60
C GLU A 109 -8.72 28.68 23.29
N HIS A 110 -7.85 28.81 24.29
CA HIS A 110 -6.45 28.42 24.17
C HIS A 110 -6.31 26.92 23.85
N ASN A 111 -7.01 26.06 24.59
CA ASN A 111 -7.02 24.62 24.36
C ASN A 111 -7.60 24.25 22.99
N ALA A 112 -8.67 24.92 22.55
CA ALA A 112 -9.26 24.73 21.22
C ALA A 112 -8.24 25.04 20.12
N SER A 113 -7.48 26.12 20.27
CA SER A 113 -6.43 26.52 19.31
C SER A 113 -5.35 25.44 19.20
N ILE A 114 -4.84 24.94 20.34
CA ILE A 114 -3.82 23.88 20.37
C ILE A 114 -4.34 22.63 19.65
N ILE A 115 -5.56 22.19 19.99
CA ILE A 115 -6.14 20.97 19.40
C ILE A 115 -6.38 21.17 17.91
N TYR A 116 -6.78 22.37 17.48
CA TYR A 116 -6.98 22.68 16.07
C TYR A 116 -5.69 22.58 15.25
N TYR A 117 -4.56 23.06 15.80
CA TYR A 117 -3.25 22.88 15.16
C TYR A 117 -2.85 21.41 15.07
N GLN A 118 -3.04 20.64 16.14
CA GLN A 118 -2.73 19.20 16.14
C GLN A 118 -3.62 18.40 15.18
N LEU A 119 -4.88 18.83 15.03
CA LEU A 119 -5.82 18.27 14.07
C LEU A 119 -5.34 18.48 12.63
N ASN A 120 -4.89 19.71 12.31
CA ASN A 120 -4.33 20.05 11.02
C ASN A 120 -3.03 19.30 10.72
N GLU A 121 -2.13 19.20 11.70
CA GLU A 121 -0.91 18.41 11.59
C GLU A 121 -1.24 16.94 11.25
N SER A 122 -2.18 16.34 11.97
CA SER A 122 -2.63 14.97 11.72
C SER A 122 -3.28 14.80 10.35
N ALA A 123 -4.04 15.81 9.89
CA ALA A 123 -4.65 15.81 8.56
C ALA A 123 -3.59 15.82 7.44
N GLN A 124 -2.60 16.72 7.54
CA GLN A 124 -1.51 16.82 6.58
C GLN A 124 -0.66 15.54 6.56
N TYR A 125 -0.36 14.98 7.74
CA TYR A 125 0.38 13.73 7.83
C TYR A 125 -0.38 12.58 7.17
N LEU A 126 -1.69 12.48 7.40
CA LEU A 126 -2.54 11.47 6.76
C LEU A 126 -2.64 11.65 5.24
N ASP A 127 -2.67 12.89 4.74
CA ASP A 127 -2.70 13.14 3.31
C ASP A 127 -1.46 12.56 2.59
N VAL A 128 -0.30 12.69 3.22
CA VAL A 128 0.97 12.12 2.75
C VAL A 128 1.02 10.60 2.91
N LEU A 129 0.50 10.06 4.02
CA LEU A 129 0.55 8.61 4.28
C LEU A 129 -0.38 7.78 3.40
N LEU A 130 -1.57 8.30 3.10
CA LEU A 130 -2.60 7.51 2.44
C LEU A 130 -2.23 7.20 0.99
N PRO A 131 -2.62 6.04 0.44
CA PRO A 131 -2.41 5.78 -0.98
C PRO A 131 -3.33 6.72 -1.79
N TYR A 132 -2.89 7.19 -2.96
CA TYR A 132 -3.66 8.13 -3.79
C TYR A 132 -3.90 7.57 -5.19
N SER A 133 -5.03 7.97 -5.77
CA SER A 133 -5.35 7.61 -7.14
C SER A 133 -4.45 8.35 -8.14
N ILE A 134 -3.94 7.62 -9.13
CA ILE A 134 -3.18 8.15 -10.27
C ILE A 134 -4.01 7.87 -11.52
N LYS A 135 -4.43 8.94 -12.22
CA LYS A 135 -5.29 8.83 -13.40
C LYS A 135 -4.65 7.93 -14.46
N GLY A 136 -5.31 6.81 -14.77
CA GLY A 136 -4.86 5.85 -15.78
C GLY A 136 -3.91 4.77 -15.27
N ASP A 137 -3.59 4.75 -13.97
CA ASP A 137 -2.67 3.77 -13.37
C ASP A 137 -3.32 3.05 -12.18
N LYS A 138 -3.57 3.78 -11.09
CA LYS A 138 -4.04 3.21 -9.83
C LYS A 138 -5.27 3.95 -9.32
N ASN A 139 -6.29 3.21 -8.89
CA ASN A 139 -7.48 3.78 -8.26
C ASN A 139 -7.50 3.40 -6.76
N GLU A 140 -7.62 4.40 -5.90
CA GLU A 140 -7.61 4.28 -4.44
C GLU A 140 -8.89 4.89 -3.82
N PRO A 141 -10.08 4.38 -4.21
CA PRO A 141 -11.34 5.02 -3.87
C PRO A 141 -11.62 5.04 -2.36
N GLU A 142 -11.14 4.05 -1.60
CA GLU A 142 -11.26 4.03 -0.13
C GLU A 142 -10.46 5.16 0.52
N ALA A 143 -9.22 5.36 0.09
CA ALA A 143 -8.35 6.41 0.62
C ALA A 143 -8.81 7.80 0.19
N ASP A 144 -9.28 7.96 -1.05
CA ASP A 144 -9.83 9.23 -1.54
C ASP A 144 -11.15 9.61 -0.84
N LYS A 145 -11.96 8.62 -0.44
CA LYS A 145 -13.12 8.88 0.42
C LYS A 145 -12.69 9.36 1.80
N LEU A 146 -11.68 8.73 2.41
CA LEU A 146 -11.15 9.16 3.70
C LEU A 146 -10.58 10.58 3.63
N ARG A 147 -9.72 10.89 2.65
CA ARG A 147 -9.16 12.25 2.44
C ARG A 147 -10.25 13.30 2.35
N ARG A 148 -11.30 13.04 1.56
CA ARG A 148 -12.43 13.96 1.43
C ARG A 148 -13.09 14.23 2.78
N GLN A 149 -13.31 13.21 3.61
CA GLN A 149 -13.90 13.44 4.93
C GLN A 149 -12.96 14.19 5.88
N ILE A 150 -11.65 13.93 5.82
CA ILE A 150 -10.64 14.69 6.59
C ILE A 150 -10.70 16.17 6.18
N GLN A 151 -10.66 16.45 4.88
CA GLN A 151 -10.73 17.81 4.35
C GLN A 151 -12.04 18.51 4.74
N THR A 152 -13.19 17.84 4.58
CA THR A 152 -14.49 18.39 4.99
C THR A 152 -14.52 18.74 6.48
N ILE A 153 -13.90 17.92 7.36
CA ILE A 153 -13.84 18.24 8.79
C ILE A 153 -13.02 19.51 9.04
N ILE A 154 -11.86 19.66 8.37
CA ILE A 154 -11.02 20.85 8.50
C ILE A 154 -11.77 22.09 8.00
N GLU A 155 -12.35 22.03 6.79
CA GLU A 155 -13.13 23.13 6.20
C GLU A 155 -14.29 23.56 7.11
N LEU A 156 -14.99 22.61 7.73
CA LEU A 156 -16.07 22.94 8.67
C LEU A 156 -15.56 23.62 9.95
N PHE A 157 -14.35 23.28 10.43
CA PHE A 157 -13.73 23.99 11.55
C PHE A 157 -13.27 25.39 11.13
N ASP A 158 -12.64 25.53 9.96
CA ASP A 158 -12.24 26.84 9.41
C ASP A 158 -13.46 27.77 9.26
N ASP A 159 -14.56 27.26 8.71
CA ASP A 159 -15.81 28.00 8.57
C ASP A 159 -16.34 28.47 9.94
N ILE A 160 -16.30 27.60 10.96
CA ILE A 160 -16.72 27.96 12.32
C ILE A 160 -15.84 29.08 12.90
N PHE A 161 -14.52 28.96 12.78
CA PHE A 161 -13.61 29.98 13.31
C PHE A 161 -13.77 31.31 12.57
N ALA A 162 -13.91 31.28 11.23
CA ALA A 162 -14.19 32.47 10.43
C ALA A 162 -15.53 33.13 10.81
N ASP A 163 -16.58 32.34 11.04
CA ASP A 163 -17.88 32.86 11.49
C ASP A 163 -17.78 33.50 12.88
N ILE A 164 -17.04 32.90 13.82
CA ILE A 164 -16.78 33.45 15.16
C ILE A 164 -16.04 34.80 15.06
N ASP A 165 -14.98 34.88 14.26
CA ASP A 165 -14.21 36.12 14.06
C ASP A 165 -15.07 37.26 13.46
N LEU A 166 -16.05 36.90 12.63
CA LEU A 166 -17.00 37.83 12.04
C LEU A 166 -18.23 38.10 12.93
N GLY A 167 -18.33 37.47 14.11
CA GLY A 167 -19.47 37.60 15.02
C GLY A 167 -20.77 36.96 14.50
N LYS A 168 -20.70 36.04 13.54
CA LYS A 168 -21.84 35.32 12.97
C LYS A 168 -22.03 34.00 13.69
N THR A 169 -23.25 33.66 14.10
CA THR A 169 -23.52 32.43 14.87
C THR A 169 -24.51 31.47 14.22
N ASP A 170 -25.16 31.88 13.13
CA ASP A 170 -26.30 31.18 12.53
C ASP A 170 -25.94 29.77 12.03
N ASN A 171 -24.72 29.57 11.52
CA ASN A 171 -24.31 28.30 10.92
C ASN A 171 -23.49 27.40 11.84
N ILE A 172 -23.07 27.90 13.01
CA ILE A 172 -22.09 27.19 13.85
C ILE A 172 -22.65 25.84 14.33
N ASN A 173 -23.89 25.82 14.82
CA ASN A 173 -24.53 24.57 15.28
C ASN A 173 -24.68 23.55 14.15
N THR A 174 -25.03 24.03 12.95
CA THR A 174 -25.15 23.19 11.75
C THR A 174 -23.79 22.57 11.40
N ASN A 175 -22.73 23.38 11.38
CA ASN A 175 -21.38 22.90 11.06
C ASN A 175 -20.85 21.93 12.14
N ILE A 176 -21.11 22.18 13.42
CA ILE A 176 -20.78 21.26 14.52
C ILE A 176 -21.44 19.88 14.35
N ASN A 177 -22.68 19.84 13.87
CA ASN A 177 -23.37 18.58 13.61
C ASN A 177 -22.81 17.87 12.37
N LYS A 178 -22.52 18.60 11.29
CA LYS A 178 -21.84 18.06 10.11
C LYS A 178 -20.47 17.48 10.46
N ILE A 179 -19.70 18.11 11.35
CA ILE A 179 -18.41 17.56 11.83
C ILE A 179 -18.59 16.18 12.46
N LEU A 180 -19.65 15.96 13.24
CA LEU A 180 -19.92 14.64 13.81
C LEU A 180 -20.21 13.60 12.73
N GLU A 181 -21.03 13.95 11.74
CA GLU A 181 -21.36 13.08 10.61
C GLU A 181 -20.12 12.73 9.79
N SER A 182 -19.34 13.74 9.38
CA SER A 182 -18.09 13.55 8.64
C SER A 182 -17.05 12.76 9.46
N THR A 183 -16.98 12.96 10.78
CA THR A 183 -16.10 12.17 11.65
C THR A 183 -16.51 10.70 11.69
N ASN A 184 -17.82 10.42 11.72
CA ASN A 184 -18.32 9.04 11.67
C ASN A 184 -18.04 8.37 10.30
N LEU A 185 -18.13 9.14 9.22
CA LEU A 185 -17.74 8.68 7.88
C LEU A 185 -16.22 8.45 7.79
N ALA A 186 -15.40 9.34 8.35
CA ALA A 186 -13.95 9.17 8.43
C ALA A 186 -13.59 7.88 9.17
N ILE A 187 -14.22 7.59 10.33
CA ILE A 187 -14.04 6.32 11.05
C ILE A 187 -14.33 5.12 10.14
N ARG A 188 -15.43 5.17 9.38
CA ARG A 188 -15.81 4.08 8.47
C ARG A 188 -14.75 3.90 7.38
N HIS A 189 -14.35 4.98 6.71
CA HIS A 189 -13.37 4.91 5.62
C HIS A 189 -11.97 4.55 6.10
N THR A 190 -11.56 4.95 7.31
CA THR A 190 -10.33 4.43 7.95
C THR A 190 -10.38 2.91 8.07
N LYS A 191 -11.50 2.33 8.51
CA LYS A 191 -11.65 0.87 8.59
C LYS A 191 -11.57 0.22 7.21
N ASP A 192 -12.22 0.82 6.21
CA ASP A 192 -12.21 0.32 4.83
C ASP A 192 -10.78 0.26 4.26
N VAL A 193 -10.02 1.36 4.41
CA VAL A 193 -8.60 1.44 4.02
C VAL A 193 -7.78 0.37 4.74
N LEU A 194 -7.85 0.31 6.07
CA LEU A 194 -7.06 -0.64 6.85
C LEU A 194 -7.41 -2.10 6.52
N LEU A 195 -8.68 -2.40 6.24
CA LEU A 195 -9.11 -3.75 5.87
C LEU A 195 -8.59 -4.16 4.50
N LYS A 196 -8.68 -3.26 3.50
CA LYS A 196 -8.11 -3.48 2.16
C LYS A 196 -6.62 -3.80 2.26
N GLU A 197 -5.89 -2.96 2.96
CA GLU A 197 -4.43 -3.05 3.12
C GLU A 197 -4.00 -4.28 3.91
N TRP A 198 -4.77 -4.66 4.94
CA TRP A 198 -4.54 -5.89 5.67
C TRP A 198 -4.71 -7.13 4.78
N ARG A 199 -5.75 -7.17 3.95
CA ARG A 199 -6.00 -8.29 3.02
C ARG A 199 -4.87 -8.42 1.99
N GLU A 200 -4.42 -7.31 1.42
CA GLU A 200 -3.27 -7.30 0.51
C GLU A 200 -2.00 -7.77 1.21
N THR A 201 -1.73 -7.28 2.43
CA THR A 201 -0.57 -7.71 3.24
C THR A 201 -0.60 -9.21 3.55
N LYS A 202 -1.78 -9.75 3.85
CA LYS A 202 -1.95 -11.19 4.12
C LYS A 202 -1.67 -12.02 2.86
N SER A 203 -2.18 -11.60 1.70
CA SER A 203 -1.98 -12.31 0.43
C SER A 203 -0.51 -12.45 0.02
N LEU A 204 0.35 -11.53 0.46
CA LEU A 204 1.80 -11.57 0.20
C LEU A 204 2.52 -12.71 0.96
N LYS A 205 1.97 -13.15 2.09
CA LYS A 205 2.56 -14.23 2.90
C LYS A 205 2.18 -15.63 2.39
N GLU A 206 1.13 -15.75 1.59
CA GLU A 206 0.53 -17.04 1.17
C GLU A 206 1.05 -17.54 -0.21
N ILE A 207 2.12 -16.98 -0.76
CA ILE A 207 2.74 -17.50 -2.00
C ILE A 207 3.52 -18.78 -1.67
N GLU A 208 2.82 -19.92 -1.63
CA GLU A 208 3.42 -21.27 -1.65
C GLU A 208 3.88 -21.66 -3.07
#